data_AF-A0A8K1C381-F1
#
_entry.id   AF-A0A8K1C381-F1
#
_cell.length_a   1.000
_cell.length_b   1.000
_cell.length_c   1.000
_cell.angle_alpha   90.00
_cell.angle_beta   90.00
_cell.angle_gamma   90.00
#
_symmetry.space_group_name_H-M   'P 1'
#
loop_
_entity.id
_entity.type
_entity.pdbx_description
1 polymer ?
#
loop_
_entity_poly.entity_id
_entity_poly.type
_entity_poly.pdbx_seq_one_letter_code
_entity_poly.pdbx_strand_id
1 'polypeptide(L)'
;MLQLDKTTERLRSKHVRTLELLQKTLDENVELRDRLAQLQKGTLHLSQGVPRSNRTNELEDEIDRLKAEHCAAMVAIEEAAKIREKELMQALETQRTQQQRLQNDVSTLETRLSNIRENVQDERLQWQLERQRLTQENETLKDELRHISEGRETNYDRYQAEISALHSQLDASCCAHNEAEALNRHMQDELDLLHTEISHLKQVVVENQAQLSAAQAELVATRVNEAKLISEMASSRRRIDEPQDNLGQQQPLPALNPVRIQTPRQLQLQQQLTTALLRLQEIEEQNSRLVNENRSLQETLTKLQLQLQELTAGLRAQTANGSMFAAHIDLKRENVQLRAQIEELKQLQRRFLTTANKKTISFPAL
;
A
#
# COMPACT_ATOMS: atom_id res chain seq x y z
N MET A 1 105.62 23.79 16.64
CA MET A 1 105.45 25.24 16.86
C MET A 1 105.81 25.53 18.30
N LEU A 2 106.73 26.46 18.55
CA LEU A 2 107.24 26.76 19.89
C LEU A 2 106.12 27.26 20.81
N GLN A 3 105.88 26.56 21.92
CA GLN A 3 105.07 27.04 23.04
C GLN A 3 105.80 28.24 23.66
N LEU A 4 105.25 29.44 23.46
CA LEU A 4 105.76 30.66 24.10
C LEU A 4 105.37 30.64 25.59
N ASP A 5 106.34 30.91 26.46
CA ASP A 5 106.16 31.01 27.91
C ASP A 5 105.10 32.05 28.27
N LYS A 6 104.22 31.75 29.24
CA LYS A 6 103.11 32.62 29.67
C LYS A 6 103.55 34.04 30.06
N THR A 7 104.81 34.22 30.47
CA THR A 7 105.42 35.52 30.78
C THR A 7 105.70 36.33 29.51
N THR A 8 106.21 35.68 28.45
CA THR A 8 106.48 36.31 27.15
C THR A 8 105.20 36.69 26.42
N GLU A 9 104.14 35.89 26.55
CA GLU A 9 102.82 36.20 25.99
C GLU A 9 102.16 37.41 26.67
N ARG A 10 102.28 37.52 28.00
CA ARG A 10 101.85 38.72 28.76
C ARG A 10 102.63 39.98 28.38
N LEU A 11 103.94 39.85 28.14
CA LEU A 11 104.78 40.97 27.68
C LEU A 11 104.40 41.42 26.27
N ARG A 12 104.15 40.48 25.34
CA ARG A 12 103.64 40.80 24.01
C ARG A 12 102.27 41.46 24.07
N SER A 13 101.33 40.94 24.86
CA SER A 13 100.01 41.53 25.02
C SER A 13 100.09 42.96 25.61
N LYS A 14 100.94 43.20 26.61
CA LYS A 14 101.19 44.56 27.11
C LYS A 14 101.79 45.46 26.03
N HIS A 15 102.77 44.97 25.27
CA HIS A 15 103.41 45.75 24.22
C HIS A 15 102.43 46.10 23.09
N VAL A 16 101.60 45.15 22.66
CA VAL A 16 100.51 45.37 21.69
C VAL A 16 99.53 46.40 22.23
N ARG A 17 99.10 46.29 23.49
CA ARG A 17 98.19 47.26 24.10
C ARG A 17 98.78 48.66 24.22
N THR A 18 100.08 48.77 24.49
CA THR A 18 100.79 50.06 24.48
C THR A 18 100.88 50.64 23.07
N LEU A 19 101.12 49.81 22.05
CA LEU A 19 101.13 50.24 20.65
C LEU A 19 99.74 50.68 20.19
N GLU A 20 98.69 49.97 20.57
CA GLU A 20 97.30 50.37 20.31
C GLU A 20 96.97 51.72 20.98
N LEU A 21 97.43 51.93 22.22
CA LEU A 21 97.24 53.20 22.92
C LEU A 21 97.98 54.35 22.22
N LEU A 22 99.22 54.12 21.78
CA LEU A 22 100.01 55.11 21.06
C LEU A 22 99.41 55.42 19.69
N GLN A 23 98.93 54.41 18.96
CA GLN A 23 98.22 54.59 17.69
C GLN A 23 96.99 55.46 17.90
N LYS A 24 96.17 55.14 18.92
CA LYS A 24 95.00 55.94 19.27
C LYS A 24 95.36 57.38 19.63
N THR A 25 96.45 57.58 20.37
CA THR A 25 96.92 58.93 20.74
C THR A 25 97.43 59.71 19.52
N LEU A 26 98.01 59.03 18.54
CA LEU A 26 98.42 59.62 17.26
C LEU A 26 97.21 60.03 16.42
N ASP A 27 96.21 59.17 16.32
CA ASP A 27 94.97 59.45 15.60
C ASP A 27 94.21 60.62 16.25
N GLU A 28 94.12 60.65 17.58
CA GLU A 28 93.56 61.78 18.33
C GLU A 28 94.37 63.08 18.10
N ASN A 29 95.70 63.01 17.98
CA ASN A 29 96.52 64.18 17.65
C ASN A 29 96.31 64.67 16.22
N VAL A 30 96.06 63.78 15.25
CA VAL A 30 95.72 64.15 13.88
C VAL A 30 94.35 64.83 13.85
N GLU A 31 93.34 64.27 14.51
CA GLU A 31 92.02 64.92 14.64
C GLU A 31 92.11 66.29 15.32
N LEU A 32 92.92 66.42 16.38
CA LEU A 32 93.13 67.71 17.05
C LEU A 32 93.88 68.70 16.17
N ARG A 33 94.84 68.26 15.34
CA ARG A 33 95.50 69.10 14.34
C ARG A 33 94.54 69.54 13.26
N ASP A 34 93.66 68.66 12.79
CA ASP A 34 92.65 69.01 11.78
C ASP A 34 91.61 69.99 12.35
N ARG A 35 91.19 69.81 13.61
CA ARG A 35 90.35 70.78 14.33
C ARG A 35 91.06 72.11 14.55
N LEU A 36 92.35 72.09 14.90
CA LEU A 36 93.17 73.31 15.02
C LEU A 36 93.39 74.00 13.68
N ALA A 37 93.52 73.26 12.58
CA ALA A 37 93.63 73.81 11.23
C ALA A 37 92.29 74.38 10.74
N GLN A 38 91.16 73.74 11.07
CA GLN A 38 89.83 74.30 10.85
C GLN A 38 89.60 75.55 11.69
N LEU A 39 90.02 75.54 12.96
CA LEU A 39 90.00 76.73 13.80
C LEU A 39 90.91 77.81 13.23
N GLN A 40 92.15 77.53 12.81
CA GLN A 40 93.02 78.52 12.17
C GLN A 40 92.47 79.09 10.85
N LYS A 41 91.74 78.29 10.07
CA LYS A 41 91.00 78.80 8.91
C LYS A 41 89.75 79.61 9.29
N GLY A 42 89.16 79.36 10.46
CA GLY A 42 88.07 80.14 11.06
C GLY A 42 88.52 81.26 12.00
N THR A 43 89.81 81.36 12.30
CA THR A 43 90.38 82.41 13.15
C THR A 43 90.48 83.66 12.30
N LEU A 44 89.51 84.56 12.52
CA LEU A 44 89.57 85.98 12.16
C LEU A 44 91.02 86.47 12.24
N HIS A 45 91.59 86.84 11.10
CA HIS A 45 92.95 87.36 10.98
C HIS A 45 93.04 88.73 11.67
N LEU A 46 93.12 88.71 12.99
CA LEU A 46 93.10 89.90 13.84
C LEU A 46 94.48 90.55 14.02
N SER A 47 95.48 90.16 13.23
CA SER A 47 96.82 90.78 13.32
C SER A 47 97.58 90.69 12.01
N GLN A 48 97.33 91.63 11.09
CA GLN A 48 98.36 92.24 10.24
C GLN A 48 97.75 93.38 9.40
N GLY A 49 98.15 94.63 9.70
CA GLY A 49 98.40 95.63 8.66
C GLY A 49 97.27 96.52 8.09
N VAL A 50 96.08 96.63 8.71
CA VAL A 50 95.05 97.58 8.23
C VAL A 50 94.68 98.60 9.32
N PRO A 51 94.61 99.93 9.03
CA PRO A 51 94.23 100.94 10.02
C PRO A 51 92.88 100.63 10.69
N ARG A 52 92.78 100.91 12.01
CA ARG A 52 91.64 100.52 12.87
C ARG A 52 90.25 100.87 12.32
N SER A 53 90.11 101.94 11.54
CA SER A 53 88.81 102.33 10.93
C SER A 53 88.36 101.40 9.80
N ASN A 54 89.29 100.78 9.07
CA ASN A 54 88.93 99.87 7.97
C ASN A 54 88.55 98.50 8.53
N ARG A 55 89.16 98.10 9.65
CA ARG A 55 88.83 96.85 10.33
C ARG A 55 87.46 96.89 11.02
N THR A 56 87.04 98.05 11.53
CA THR A 56 85.67 98.21 12.01
C THR A 56 84.68 98.06 10.87
N ASN A 57 84.96 98.65 9.70
CA ASN A 57 84.11 98.52 8.51
C ASN A 57 84.07 97.07 8.00
N GLU A 58 85.21 96.38 7.92
CA GLU A 58 85.27 94.96 7.53
C GLU A 58 84.49 94.05 8.49
N LEU A 59 84.52 94.35 9.80
CA LEU A 59 83.72 93.61 10.80
C LEU A 59 82.23 93.94 10.69
N GLU A 60 81.86 95.19 10.39
CA GLU A 60 80.46 95.58 10.15
C GLU A 60 79.92 94.92 8.87
N ASP A 61 80.69 94.92 7.78
CA ASP A 61 80.37 94.23 6.53
C ASP A 61 80.21 92.72 6.76
N GLU A 62 81.08 92.11 7.57
CA GLU A 62 80.99 90.70 7.93
C GLU A 62 79.79 90.40 8.84
N ILE A 63 79.48 91.28 9.80
CA ILE A 63 78.28 91.17 10.63
C ILE A 63 77.02 91.24 9.75
N ASP A 64 76.97 92.15 8.79
CA ASP A 64 75.83 92.29 7.90
C ASP A 64 75.72 91.12 6.90
N ARG A 65 76.86 90.59 6.43
CA ARG A 65 76.90 89.32 5.69
C ARG A 65 76.34 88.16 6.51
N LEU A 66 76.80 88.00 7.76
CA LEU A 66 76.35 86.92 8.65
C LEU A 66 74.86 87.07 9.00
N LYS A 67 74.36 88.29 9.21
CA LYS A 67 72.92 88.53 9.39
C LYS A 67 72.13 88.17 8.14
N ALA A 68 72.60 88.53 6.95
CA ALA A 68 71.94 88.20 5.69
C ALA A 68 71.93 86.68 5.46
N GLU A 69 73.05 86.00 5.70
CA GLU A 69 73.17 84.53 5.65
C GLU A 69 72.24 83.86 6.66
N HIS A 70 72.17 84.36 7.91
CA HIS A 70 71.27 83.84 8.92
C HIS A 70 69.79 84.05 8.53
N CYS A 71 69.43 85.24 8.03
CA CYS A 71 68.07 85.51 7.54
C CYS A 71 67.71 84.58 6.38
N ALA A 72 68.62 84.38 5.42
CA ALA A 72 68.41 83.47 4.30
C ALA A 72 68.26 82.01 4.77
N ALA A 73 69.06 81.57 5.74
CA ALA A 73 68.95 80.25 6.33
C ALA A 73 67.63 80.06 7.09
N MET A 74 67.18 81.07 7.84
CA MET A 74 65.88 81.04 8.53
C MET A 74 64.71 80.95 7.53
N VAL A 75 64.74 81.73 6.46
CA VAL A 75 63.72 81.65 5.38
C VAL A 75 63.73 80.27 4.73
N ALA A 76 64.90 79.71 4.41
CA ALA A 76 65.00 78.37 3.83
C ALA A 76 64.45 77.28 4.77
N ILE A 77 64.71 77.39 6.09
CA ILE A 77 64.15 76.48 7.09
C ILE A 77 62.63 76.63 7.18
N GLU A 78 62.10 77.86 7.19
CA GLU A 78 60.66 78.11 7.19
C GLU A 78 59.97 77.59 5.93
N GLU A 79 60.56 77.78 4.76
CA GLU A 79 60.04 77.26 3.49
C GLU A 79 60.06 75.73 3.46
N ALA A 80 61.16 75.09 3.88
CA ALA A 80 61.24 73.64 4.01
C ALA A 80 60.21 73.10 5.01
N ALA A 81 59.99 73.80 6.14
CA ALA A 81 58.97 73.44 7.11
C ALA A 81 57.55 73.55 6.51
N LYS A 82 57.24 74.62 5.78
CA LYS A 82 55.95 74.80 5.09
C LYS A 82 55.68 73.72 4.04
N ILE A 83 56.70 73.34 3.26
CA ILE A 83 56.59 72.24 2.28
C ILE A 83 56.29 70.92 3.01
N ARG A 84 57.05 70.60 4.06
CA ARG A 84 56.85 69.38 4.84
C ARG A 84 55.49 69.34 5.53
N GLU A 85 55.02 70.48 6.07
CA GLU A 85 53.69 70.59 6.66
C GLU A 85 52.59 70.32 5.61
N LYS A 86 52.73 70.88 4.41
CA LYS A 86 51.79 70.64 3.30
C LYS A 86 51.77 69.17 2.87
N GLU A 87 52.93 68.52 2.77
CA GLU A 87 53.02 67.09 2.45
C GLU A 87 52.37 66.22 3.53
N LEU A 88 52.62 66.53 4.81
CA LEU A 88 51.99 65.82 5.93
C LEU A 88 50.48 66.01 5.95
N MET A 89 49.96 67.22 5.67
CA MET A 89 48.53 67.47 5.55
C MET A 89 47.90 66.66 4.41
N GLN A 90 48.57 66.58 3.24
CA GLN A 90 48.10 65.76 2.13
C GLN A 90 48.11 64.27 2.46
N ALA A 91 49.16 63.77 3.13
CA ALA A 91 49.21 62.39 3.59
C ALA A 91 48.09 62.08 4.61
N LEU A 92 47.80 63.02 5.52
CA LEU A 92 46.72 62.87 6.50
C LEU A 92 45.36 62.83 5.83
N GLU A 93 45.11 63.68 4.83
CA GLU A 93 43.84 63.69 4.09
C GLU A 93 43.65 62.41 3.26
N THR A 94 44.70 61.92 2.61
CA THR A 94 44.63 60.64 1.88
C THR A 94 44.38 59.46 2.83
N GLN A 95 45.01 59.44 4.00
CA GLN A 95 44.75 58.42 5.02
C GLN A 95 43.32 58.52 5.57
N ARG A 96 42.81 59.74 5.83
CA ARG A 96 41.45 59.97 6.31
C ARG A 96 40.40 59.48 5.31
N THR A 97 40.58 59.78 4.03
CA THR A 97 39.66 59.32 2.98
C THR A 97 39.70 57.80 2.80
N GLN A 98 40.88 57.18 2.90
CA GLN A 98 41.02 55.71 2.92
C GLN A 98 40.32 55.08 4.12
N GLN A 99 40.51 55.65 5.32
CA GLN A 99 39.84 55.19 6.53
C GLN A 99 38.32 55.26 6.40
N GLN A 100 37.79 56.35 5.85
CA GLN A 100 36.34 56.51 5.64
C GLN A 100 35.80 55.49 4.63
N ARG A 101 36.55 55.20 3.55
CA ARG A 101 36.18 54.14 2.58
C ARG A 101 36.13 52.77 3.25
N LEU A 102 37.18 52.40 3.99
CA LEU A 102 37.22 51.14 4.71
C LEU A 102 36.10 51.02 5.74
N GLN A 103 35.77 52.10 6.44
CA GLN A 103 34.65 52.12 7.38
C GLN A 103 33.30 51.87 6.69
N ASN A 104 33.08 52.48 5.53
CA ASN A 104 31.88 52.24 4.72
C ASN A 104 31.82 50.78 4.22
N ASP A 105 32.95 50.24 3.75
CA ASP A 105 33.05 48.85 3.29
C ASP A 105 32.74 47.87 4.43
N VAL A 106 33.30 48.09 5.62
CA VAL A 106 33.01 47.29 6.82
C VAL A 106 31.51 47.33 7.13
N SER A 107 30.88 48.52 7.18
CA SER A 107 29.44 48.62 7.46
C SER A 107 28.58 47.89 6.40
N THR A 108 29.01 47.93 5.13
CA THR A 108 28.32 47.24 4.03
C THR A 108 28.48 45.73 4.14
N LEU A 109 29.65 45.26 4.56
CA LEU A 109 29.90 43.83 4.77
C LEU A 109 29.16 43.31 6.01
N GLU A 110 29.11 44.08 7.10
CA GLU A 110 28.37 43.73 8.31
C GLU A 110 26.87 43.59 8.04
N THR A 111 26.28 44.53 7.30
CA THR A 111 24.87 44.44 6.89
C THR A 111 24.61 43.25 5.99
N ARG A 112 25.47 42.98 5.00
CA ARG A 112 25.36 41.78 4.14
C ARG A 112 25.49 40.49 4.94
N LEU A 113 26.44 40.42 5.87
CA LEU A 113 26.62 39.26 6.74
C LEU A 113 25.42 39.02 7.64
N SER A 114 24.81 40.08 8.18
CA SER A 114 23.58 39.99 8.95
C SER A 114 22.45 39.40 8.11
N ASN A 115 22.22 39.92 6.90
CA ASN A 115 21.17 39.43 6.00
C ASN A 115 21.39 37.98 5.59
N ILE A 116 22.64 37.57 5.31
CA ILE A 116 22.96 36.18 4.98
C ILE A 116 22.66 35.26 6.16
N ARG A 117 22.99 35.67 7.40
CA ARG A 117 22.71 34.88 8.60
C ARG A 117 21.20 34.68 8.80
N GLU A 118 20.43 35.74 8.62
CA GLU A 118 18.96 35.69 8.70
C GLU A 118 18.38 34.78 7.62
N ASN A 119 18.77 34.96 6.36
CA ASN A 119 18.32 34.11 5.25
C ASN A 119 18.64 32.62 5.49
N VAL A 120 19.86 32.31 5.95
CA VAL A 120 20.26 30.91 6.25
C VAL A 120 19.44 30.36 7.41
N GLN A 121 19.10 31.17 8.41
CA GLN A 121 18.25 30.75 9.52
C GLN A 121 16.82 30.47 9.05
N ASP A 122 16.25 31.32 8.20
CA ASP A 122 14.92 31.16 7.63
C ASP A 122 14.84 29.92 6.73
N GLU A 123 15.82 29.73 5.84
CA GLU A 123 15.90 28.52 5.00
C GLU A 123 16.00 27.26 5.85
N ARG A 124 16.81 27.26 6.93
CA ARG A 124 16.89 26.11 7.85
C ARG A 124 15.54 25.78 8.49
N LEU A 125 14.77 26.79 8.89
CA LEU A 125 13.44 26.59 9.45
C LEU A 125 12.47 26.05 8.39
N GLN A 126 12.52 26.58 7.16
CA GLN A 126 11.71 26.07 6.05
C GLN A 126 12.00 24.60 5.74
N TRP A 127 13.28 24.22 5.64
CA TRP A 127 13.69 22.83 5.43
C TRP A 127 13.26 21.91 6.58
N GLN A 128 13.28 22.39 7.83
CA GLN A 128 12.81 21.62 8.97
C GLN A 128 11.30 21.38 8.91
N LEU A 129 10.51 22.41 8.58
CA LEU A 129 9.06 22.30 8.43
C LEU A 129 8.68 21.38 7.27
N GLU A 130 9.34 21.51 6.12
CA GLU A 130 9.12 20.64 4.97
C GLU A 130 9.46 19.18 5.29
N ARG A 131 10.58 18.94 5.98
CA ARG A 131 10.96 17.60 6.43
C ARG A 131 9.94 17.00 7.40
N GLN A 132 9.43 17.79 8.34
CA GLN A 132 8.38 17.33 9.26
C GLN A 132 7.10 16.97 8.50
N ARG A 133 6.67 17.83 7.56
CA ARG A 133 5.51 17.57 6.71
C ARG A 133 5.68 16.29 5.88
N LEU A 134 6.81 16.13 5.20
CA LEU A 134 7.09 14.92 4.41
C LEU A 134 7.15 13.66 5.28
N THR A 135 7.63 13.78 6.53
CA THR A 135 7.64 12.65 7.47
C THR A 135 6.22 12.24 7.85
N GLN A 136 5.35 13.21 8.16
CA GLN A 136 3.93 12.97 8.45
C GLN A 136 3.21 12.36 7.23
N GLU A 137 3.40 12.92 6.03
CA GLU A 137 2.82 12.36 4.79
C GLU A 137 3.32 10.93 4.51
N ASN A 138 4.59 10.62 4.85
CA ASN A 138 5.13 9.27 4.71
C ASN A 138 4.51 8.28 5.71
N GLU A 139 4.26 8.72 6.94
CA GLU A 139 3.60 7.92 7.97
C GLU A 139 2.15 7.63 7.58
N THR A 140 1.39 8.64 7.12
CA THR A 140 0.01 8.44 6.65
C THR A 140 -0.06 7.47 5.49
N LEU A 141 0.84 7.60 4.50
CA LEU A 141 0.89 6.68 3.36
C LEU A 141 1.26 5.24 3.77
N LYS A 142 2.13 5.07 4.76
CA LYS A 142 2.46 3.74 5.30
C LYS A 142 1.26 3.10 6.00
N ASP A 143 0.49 3.88 6.74
CA ASP A 143 -0.71 3.39 7.42
C ASP A 143 -1.81 3.05 6.41
N GLU A 144 -2.01 3.88 5.37
CA GLU A 144 -2.90 3.56 4.25
C GLU A 144 -2.50 2.26 3.52
N LEU A 145 -1.21 2.09 3.23
CA LEU A 145 -0.70 0.86 2.61
C LEU A 145 -0.93 -0.36 3.50
N ARG A 146 -0.76 -0.22 4.82
CA ARG A 146 -1.01 -1.30 5.78
C ARG A 146 -2.49 -1.67 5.81
N HIS A 147 -3.39 -0.68 5.85
CA HIS A 147 -4.83 -0.93 5.79
C HIS A 147 -5.25 -1.60 4.47
N ILE A 148 -4.65 -1.21 3.34
CA ILE A 148 -4.91 -1.87 2.05
C ILE A 148 -4.38 -3.31 2.06
N SER A 149 -3.20 -3.57 2.61
CA SER A 149 -2.66 -4.94 2.67
C SER A 149 -3.50 -5.85 3.58
N GLU A 150 -3.83 -5.39 4.80
CA GLU A 150 -4.68 -6.14 5.73
C GLU A 150 -6.08 -6.35 5.15
N GLY A 151 -6.66 -5.33 4.52
CA GLY A 151 -7.93 -5.43 3.82
C GLY A 151 -7.90 -6.40 2.63
N ARG A 152 -6.78 -6.53 1.93
CA ARG A 152 -6.62 -7.50 0.84
C ARG A 152 -6.49 -8.92 1.36
N GLU A 153 -5.69 -9.15 2.40
CA GLU A 153 -5.51 -10.47 3.01
C GLU A 153 -6.84 -11.00 3.57
N THR A 154 -7.55 -10.18 4.35
CA THR A 154 -8.86 -10.55 4.91
C THR A 154 -9.91 -10.85 3.84
N ASN A 155 -9.96 -10.06 2.76
CA ASN A 155 -10.87 -10.34 1.65
C ASN A 155 -10.46 -11.60 0.87
N TYR A 156 -9.16 -11.81 0.64
CA TYR A 156 -8.66 -13.01 -0.02
C TYR A 156 -9.02 -14.27 0.77
N ASP A 157 -8.79 -14.29 2.07
CA ASP A 157 -9.15 -15.40 2.95
C ASP A 157 -10.65 -15.66 2.95
N ARG A 158 -11.46 -14.59 2.98
CA ARG A 158 -12.92 -14.70 2.90
C ARG A 158 -13.37 -15.28 1.55
N TYR A 159 -12.84 -14.81 0.43
CA TYR A 159 -13.17 -15.36 -0.88
C TYR A 159 -12.72 -16.80 -1.01
N GLN A 160 -11.56 -17.15 -0.47
CA GLN A 160 -11.06 -18.51 -0.49
C GLN A 160 -11.97 -19.45 0.31
N ALA A 161 -12.41 -19.02 1.50
CA ALA A 161 -13.37 -19.77 2.31
C ALA A 161 -14.73 -19.94 1.60
N GLU A 162 -15.22 -18.89 0.93
CA GLU A 162 -16.47 -18.94 0.15
C GLU A 162 -16.34 -19.89 -1.05
N ILE A 163 -15.22 -19.84 -1.77
CA ILE A 163 -14.93 -20.77 -2.88
C ILE A 163 -14.89 -22.21 -2.37
N SER A 164 -14.22 -22.48 -1.24
CA SER A 164 -14.19 -23.83 -0.65
C SER A 164 -15.57 -24.32 -0.23
N ALA A 165 -16.40 -23.45 0.36
CA ALA A 165 -17.76 -23.78 0.74
C ALA A 165 -18.64 -24.10 -0.49
N LEU A 166 -18.53 -23.31 -1.56
CA LEU A 166 -19.25 -23.54 -2.81
C LEU A 166 -18.83 -24.84 -3.48
N HIS A 167 -17.54 -25.18 -3.49
CA HIS A 167 -17.07 -26.48 -3.99
C HIS A 167 -17.66 -27.64 -3.19
N SER A 168 -17.65 -27.56 -1.86
CA SER A 168 -18.23 -28.60 -1.02
C SER A 168 -19.74 -28.75 -1.25
N GLN A 169 -20.47 -27.65 -1.47
CA GLN A 169 -21.89 -27.69 -1.83
C GLN A 169 -22.13 -28.31 -3.21
N LEU A 170 -21.27 -28.00 -4.19
CA LEU A 170 -21.33 -28.59 -5.52
C LEU A 170 -21.09 -30.10 -5.47
N ASP A 171 -20.07 -30.54 -4.74
CA ASP A 171 -19.77 -31.97 -4.55
C ASP A 171 -20.95 -32.71 -3.90
N ALA A 172 -21.53 -32.13 -2.84
CA ALA A 172 -22.71 -32.70 -2.19
C ALA A 172 -23.91 -32.79 -3.15
N SER A 173 -24.13 -31.77 -4.00
CA SER A 173 -25.18 -31.77 -5.01
C SER A 173 -24.93 -32.84 -6.08
N CYS A 174 -23.69 -33.04 -6.51
CA CYS A 174 -23.30 -34.09 -7.46
C CYS A 174 -23.54 -35.48 -6.87
N CYS A 175 -23.18 -35.70 -5.59
CA CYS A 175 -23.49 -36.95 -4.90
C CYS A 175 -25.00 -37.22 -4.84
N ALA A 176 -25.79 -36.24 -4.41
CA ALA A 176 -27.25 -36.36 -4.36
C ALA A 176 -27.87 -36.63 -5.75
N HIS A 177 -27.33 -36.00 -6.80
CA HIS A 177 -27.75 -36.26 -8.17
C HIS A 177 -27.46 -37.70 -8.60
N ASN A 178 -26.25 -38.21 -8.33
CA ASN A 178 -25.87 -39.58 -8.65
C ASN A 178 -26.73 -40.61 -7.90
N GLU A 179 -27.07 -40.34 -6.64
CA GLU A 179 -27.99 -41.17 -5.84
C GLU A 179 -29.40 -41.17 -6.45
N ALA A 180 -29.91 -40.00 -6.83
CA ALA A 180 -31.21 -39.89 -7.49
C ALA A 180 -31.24 -40.60 -8.85
N GLU A 181 -30.17 -40.53 -9.64
CA GLU A 181 -30.05 -41.29 -10.88
C GLU A 181 -30.02 -42.80 -10.64
N ALA A 182 -29.30 -43.26 -9.60
CA ALA A 182 -29.25 -44.68 -9.26
C ALA A 182 -30.65 -45.20 -8.85
N LEU A 183 -31.39 -44.41 -8.08
CA LEU A 183 -32.77 -44.73 -7.70
C LEU A 183 -33.71 -44.73 -8.91
N ASN A 184 -33.58 -43.77 -9.82
CA ASN A 184 -34.34 -43.77 -11.08
C ASN A 184 -34.05 -45.00 -11.93
N ARG A 185 -32.79 -45.42 -12.06
CA ARG A 185 -32.43 -46.66 -12.76
C ARG A 185 -33.07 -47.88 -12.12
N HIS A 186 -33.01 -47.99 -10.80
CA HIS A 186 -33.66 -49.08 -10.07
C HIS A 186 -35.18 -49.11 -10.30
N MET A 187 -35.86 -47.96 -10.22
CA MET A 187 -37.29 -47.88 -10.49
C MET A 187 -37.63 -48.25 -11.93
N GLN A 188 -36.78 -47.88 -12.89
CA GLN A 188 -36.94 -48.25 -14.29
C GLN A 188 -36.82 -49.77 -14.47
N ASP A 189 -35.84 -50.41 -13.84
CA ASP A 189 -35.66 -51.86 -13.87
C ASP A 189 -36.86 -52.60 -13.25
N GLU A 190 -37.41 -52.10 -12.13
CA GLU A 190 -38.63 -52.65 -11.53
C GLU A 190 -39.85 -52.50 -12.43
N LEU A 191 -40.01 -51.36 -13.10
CA LEU A 191 -41.09 -51.15 -14.07
C LEU A 191 -40.98 -52.12 -15.25
N ASP A 192 -39.78 -52.34 -15.77
CA ASP A 192 -39.54 -53.30 -16.84
C ASP A 192 -39.88 -54.72 -16.40
N LEU A 193 -39.47 -55.13 -15.19
CA LEU A 193 -39.84 -56.42 -14.60
C LEU A 193 -41.36 -56.57 -14.49
N LEU A 194 -42.06 -55.59 -13.91
CA LEU A 194 -43.52 -55.60 -13.82
C LEU A 194 -44.18 -55.65 -15.21
N HIS A 195 -43.62 -54.98 -16.21
CA HIS A 195 -44.12 -55.03 -17.57
C HIS A 195 -43.99 -56.44 -18.18
N THR A 196 -42.86 -57.12 -17.95
CA THR A 196 -42.68 -58.51 -18.37
C THR A 196 -43.66 -59.45 -17.66
N GLU A 197 -43.90 -59.25 -16.36
CA GLU A 197 -44.84 -60.07 -15.58
C GLU A 197 -46.29 -59.85 -16.01
N ILE A 198 -46.70 -58.60 -16.27
CA ILE A 198 -48.02 -58.28 -16.84
C ILE A 198 -48.19 -58.95 -18.21
N SER A 199 -47.15 -58.92 -19.05
CA SER A 199 -47.19 -59.55 -20.37
C SER A 199 -47.34 -61.06 -20.28
N HIS A 200 -46.61 -61.69 -19.36
CA HIS A 200 -46.74 -63.11 -19.05
C HIS A 200 -48.15 -63.45 -18.52
N LEU A 201 -48.67 -62.70 -17.55
CA LEU A 201 -50.02 -62.91 -17.02
C LEU A 201 -51.11 -62.76 -18.09
N LYS A 202 -50.96 -61.78 -19.00
CA LYS A 202 -51.86 -61.64 -20.16
C LYS A 202 -51.84 -62.89 -21.03
N GLN A 203 -50.67 -63.47 -21.28
CA GLN A 203 -50.55 -64.71 -22.04
C GLN A 203 -51.25 -65.88 -21.33
N VAL A 204 -51.02 -66.05 -20.03
CA VAL A 204 -51.69 -67.07 -19.21
C VAL A 204 -53.21 -66.91 -19.23
N VAL A 205 -53.73 -65.68 -19.19
CA VAL A 205 -55.17 -65.42 -19.29
C VAL A 205 -55.72 -65.88 -20.65
N VAL A 206 -55.02 -65.57 -21.75
CA VAL A 206 -55.40 -66.03 -23.10
C VAL A 206 -55.42 -67.55 -23.19
N GLU A 207 -54.39 -68.22 -22.66
CA GLU A 207 -54.29 -69.68 -22.61
C GLU A 207 -55.44 -70.31 -21.80
N ASN A 208 -55.72 -69.77 -20.61
CA ASN A 208 -56.83 -70.22 -19.77
C ASN A 208 -58.19 -70.00 -20.44
N GLN A 209 -58.37 -68.90 -21.15
CA GLN A 209 -59.61 -68.61 -21.88
C GLN A 209 -59.81 -69.57 -23.06
N ALA A 210 -58.74 -69.96 -23.74
CA ALA A 210 -58.77 -70.99 -24.77
C ALA A 210 -59.13 -72.37 -24.17
N GLN A 211 -58.52 -72.75 -23.04
CA GLN A 211 -58.84 -73.99 -22.33
C GLN A 211 -60.30 -74.02 -21.85
N LEU A 212 -60.81 -72.91 -21.31
CA LEU A 212 -62.21 -72.79 -20.89
C LEU A 212 -63.16 -72.96 -22.08
N SER A 213 -62.84 -72.37 -23.23
CA SER A 213 -63.63 -72.49 -24.46
C SER A 213 -63.66 -73.93 -24.96
N ALA A 214 -62.52 -74.64 -24.89
CA ALA A 214 -62.43 -76.06 -25.24
C ALA A 214 -63.28 -76.94 -24.30
N ALA A 215 -63.18 -76.73 -22.98
CA ALA A 215 -63.98 -77.45 -22.00
C ALA A 215 -65.49 -77.19 -22.17
N GLN A 216 -65.88 -75.96 -22.52
CA GLN A 216 -67.28 -75.65 -22.85
C GLN A 216 -67.76 -76.40 -24.10
N ALA A 217 -66.92 -76.51 -25.14
CA ALA A 217 -67.26 -77.28 -26.34
C ALA A 217 -67.42 -78.78 -26.04
N GLU A 218 -66.53 -79.35 -25.22
CA GLU A 218 -66.65 -80.75 -24.74
C GLU A 218 -67.93 -80.96 -23.91
N LEU A 219 -68.29 -80.01 -23.05
CA LEU A 219 -69.54 -80.07 -22.27
C LEU A 219 -70.78 -80.05 -23.19
N VAL A 220 -70.77 -79.26 -24.25
CA VAL A 220 -71.86 -79.25 -25.24
C VAL A 220 -71.93 -80.60 -25.98
N ALA A 221 -70.79 -81.13 -26.42
CA ALA A 221 -70.74 -82.42 -27.11
C ALA A 221 -71.24 -83.57 -26.23
N THR A 222 -70.83 -83.61 -24.95
CA THR A 222 -71.31 -84.59 -23.98
C THR A 222 -72.81 -84.45 -23.71
N ARG A 223 -73.35 -83.23 -23.58
CA ARG A 223 -74.82 -83.01 -23.46
C ARG A 223 -75.58 -83.48 -24.70
N VAL A 224 -75.04 -83.27 -25.90
CA VAL A 224 -75.65 -83.80 -27.15
C VAL A 224 -75.64 -85.33 -27.15
N ASN A 225 -74.54 -85.95 -26.72
CA ASN A 225 -74.46 -87.41 -26.58
C ASN A 225 -75.44 -87.93 -25.52
N GLU A 226 -75.57 -87.24 -24.39
CA GLU A 226 -76.55 -87.56 -23.35
C GLU A 226 -77.99 -87.47 -23.89
N ALA A 227 -78.33 -86.41 -24.62
CA ALA A 227 -79.63 -86.26 -25.26
C ALA A 227 -79.94 -87.39 -26.27
N LYS A 228 -78.93 -87.82 -27.06
CA LYS A 228 -79.04 -88.99 -27.94
C LYS A 228 -79.32 -90.26 -27.14
N LEU A 229 -78.55 -90.52 -26.08
CA LEU A 229 -78.75 -91.68 -25.20
C LEU A 229 -80.14 -91.66 -24.54
N ILE A 230 -80.62 -90.51 -24.10
CA ILE A 230 -81.99 -90.35 -23.57
C ILE A 230 -83.03 -90.72 -24.63
N SER A 231 -82.86 -90.26 -25.88
CA SER A 231 -83.74 -90.62 -27.00
C SER A 231 -83.68 -92.11 -27.35
N GLU A 232 -82.50 -92.73 -27.30
CA GLU A 232 -82.30 -94.17 -27.48
C GLU A 232 -82.96 -94.98 -26.37
N MET A 233 -82.87 -94.53 -25.11
CA MET A 233 -83.60 -95.13 -24.00
C MET A 233 -85.11 -94.95 -24.14
N ALA A 234 -85.58 -93.79 -24.57
CA ALA A 234 -87.01 -93.53 -24.80
C ALA A 234 -87.57 -94.39 -25.94
N SER A 235 -86.81 -94.57 -27.03
CA SER A 235 -87.18 -95.48 -28.12
C SER A 235 -87.09 -96.96 -27.72
N SER A 236 -86.13 -97.33 -26.87
CA SER A 236 -86.06 -98.67 -26.27
C SER A 236 -87.23 -98.94 -25.33
N ARG A 237 -87.67 -97.93 -24.56
CA ARG A 237 -88.90 -98.02 -23.74
C ARG A 237 -90.15 -98.17 -24.61
N ARG A 238 -90.25 -97.45 -25.75
CA ARG A 238 -91.33 -97.66 -26.73
C ARG A 238 -91.30 -99.05 -27.39
N ARG A 239 -90.15 -99.72 -27.45
CA ARG A 239 -90.05 -101.13 -27.92
C ARG A 239 -90.49 -102.15 -26.87
N ILE A 240 -90.68 -101.74 -25.62
CA ILE A 240 -91.05 -102.62 -24.49
C ILE A 240 -92.57 -102.62 -24.22
N ASP A 241 -93.35 -101.72 -24.85
CA ASP A 241 -94.78 -101.54 -24.57
C ASP A 241 -95.73 -102.14 -25.64
N GLU A 242 -96.00 -103.45 -25.56
CA GLU A 242 -97.34 -104.11 -25.60
C GLU A 242 -97.20 -105.66 -25.42
N PRO A 243 -98.02 -106.36 -24.59
CA PRO A 243 -98.26 -106.12 -23.17
C PRO A 243 -98.15 -107.41 -22.30
N GLN A 244 -97.78 -107.28 -21.01
CA GLN A 244 -98.64 -107.65 -19.86
C GLN A 244 -97.95 -107.43 -18.50
N ASP A 245 -98.56 -106.49 -17.76
CA ASP A 245 -99.03 -106.57 -16.37
C ASP A 245 -98.09 -106.77 -15.16
N ASN A 246 -98.05 -105.67 -14.39
CA ASN A 246 -98.12 -105.55 -12.92
C ASN A 246 -96.88 -105.78 -12.05
N LEU A 247 -96.34 -104.67 -11.50
CA LEU A 247 -96.33 -104.42 -10.05
C LEU A 247 -95.94 -102.97 -9.73
N GLY A 248 -96.48 -102.48 -8.61
CA GLY A 248 -96.69 -101.07 -8.32
C GLY A 248 -95.55 -100.33 -7.61
N GLN A 249 -95.65 -99.01 -7.80
CA GLN A 249 -95.57 -97.94 -6.80
C GLN A 249 -94.23 -97.50 -6.17
N GLN A 250 -93.98 -96.20 -6.44
CA GLN A 250 -93.48 -95.14 -5.56
C GLN A 250 -91.96 -94.89 -5.43
N GLN A 251 -91.54 -93.81 -6.07
CA GLN A 251 -90.47 -92.88 -5.66
C GLN A 251 -91.04 -91.85 -4.65
N PRO A 252 -90.24 -91.02 -3.91
CA PRO A 252 -88.92 -90.51 -4.33
C PRO A 252 -87.84 -90.30 -3.23
N LEU A 253 -86.66 -89.92 -3.73
CA LEU A 253 -85.59 -89.13 -3.10
C LEU A 253 -84.60 -89.85 -2.15
N PRO A 254 -83.30 -89.88 -2.50
CA PRO A 254 -82.24 -90.26 -1.58
C PRO A 254 -81.72 -89.02 -0.83
N ALA A 255 -81.88 -89.00 0.50
CA ALA A 255 -81.08 -88.16 1.38
C ALA A 255 -79.82 -88.94 1.76
N LEU A 256 -78.66 -88.49 1.26
CA LEU A 256 -77.36 -89.02 1.65
C LEU A 256 -76.85 -88.28 2.89
N ASN A 257 -76.36 -89.10 3.82
CA ASN A 257 -75.78 -88.75 5.11
C ASN A 257 -74.62 -87.72 5.05
N PRO A 258 -74.41 -86.96 6.13
CA PRO A 258 -73.35 -85.97 6.22
C PRO A 258 -72.01 -86.64 6.55
N VAL A 259 -71.13 -86.74 5.57
CA VAL A 259 -69.71 -86.98 5.83
C VAL A 259 -69.03 -85.62 6.00
N ARG A 260 -68.55 -85.42 7.22
CA ARG A 260 -67.60 -84.42 7.69
C ARG A 260 -66.46 -84.23 6.67
N ILE A 261 -66.48 -83.11 5.93
CA ILE A 261 -65.35 -82.63 5.14
C ILE A 261 -65.01 -81.24 5.63
N GLN A 262 -63.81 -81.08 6.20
CA GLN A 262 -63.20 -79.77 6.43
C GLN A 262 -63.18 -79.01 5.10
N THR A 263 -63.86 -77.86 5.04
CA THR A 263 -64.07 -77.17 3.78
C THR A 263 -62.78 -76.47 3.30
N PRO A 264 -62.38 -76.63 2.03
CA PRO A 264 -61.30 -75.83 1.41
C PRO A 264 -61.59 -74.32 1.47
N ARG A 265 -62.85 -73.94 1.69
CA ARG A 265 -63.31 -72.56 1.91
C ARG A 265 -62.77 -71.94 3.21
N GLN A 266 -62.57 -72.73 4.26
CA GLN A 266 -62.04 -72.23 5.53
C GLN A 266 -60.52 -71.98 5.44
N LEU A 267 -59.82 -72.84 4.69
CA LEU A 267 -58.39 -72.70 4.40
C LEU A 267 -58.12 -71.54 3.41
N GLN A 268 -59.02 -71.32 2.45
CA GLN A 268 -58.98 -70.19 1.53
C GLN A 268 -59.27 -68.85 2.24
N LEU A 269 -60.24 -68.82 3.17
CA LEU A 269 -60.49 -67.66 4.03
C LEU A 269 -59.31 -67.37 4.97
N GLN A 270 -58.68 -68.41 5.51
CA GLN A 270 -57.49 -68.26 6.35
C GLN A 270 -56.30 -67.72 5.54
N GLN A 271 -56.06 -68.23 4.32
CA GLN A 271 -55.03 -67.69 3.42
C GLN A 271 -55.30 -66.23 3.05
N GLN A 272 -56.53 -65.87 2.69
CA GLN A 272 -56.91 -64.48 2.38
C GLN A 272 -56.70 -63.55 3.58
N LEU A 273 -57.02 -64.01 4.79
CA LEU A 273 -56.76 -63.25 6.02
C LEU A 273 -55.27 -63.03 6.24
N THR A 274 -54.43 -64.05 6.04
CA THR A 274 -52.97 -63.93 6.18
C THR A 274 -52.37 -62.98 5.14
N THR A 275 -52.82 -63.05 3.88
CA THR A 275 -52.38 -62.12 2.83
C THR A 275 -52.84 -60.69 3.10
N ALA A 276 -54.06 -60.51 3.63
CA ALA A 276 -54.55 -59.19 4.02
C ALA A 276 -53.75 -58.61 5.19
N LEU A 277 -53.39 -59.42 6.19
CA LEU A 277 -52.56 -59.00 7.32
C LEU A 277 -51.14 -58.61 6.88
N LEU A 278 -50.52 -59.37 5.98
CA LEU A 278 -49.21 -59.02 5.40
C LEU A 278 -49.25 -57.70 4.64
N ARG A 279 -50.27 -57.49 3.80
CA ARG A 279 -50.46 -56.19 3.11
C ARG A 279 -50.68 -55.04 4.09
N LEU A 280 -51.40 -55.28 5.19
CA LEU A 280 -51.63 -54.25 6.20
C LEU A 280 -50.32 -53.86 6.88
N GLN A 281 -49.46 -54.84 7.19
CA GLN A 281 -48.13 -54.62 7.75
C GLN A 281 -47.20 -53.87 6.77
N GLU A 282 -47.23 -54.21 5.47
CA GLU A 282 -46.48 -53.47 4.44
C GLU A 282 -46.93 -52.01 4.33
N ILE A 283 -48.24 -51.75 4.38
CA ILE A 283 -48.79 -50.39 4.36
C ILE A 283 -48.42 -49.63 5.65
N GLU A 284 -48.43 -50.29 6.81
CA GLU A 284 -47.98 -49.69 8.09
C GLU A 284 -46.50 -49.32 8.05
N GLU A 285 -45.65 -50.19 7.50
CA GLU A 285 -44.23 -49.90 7.31
C GLU A 285 -44.01 -48.74 6.31
N GLN A 286 -44.72 -48.74 5.18
CA GLN A 286 -44.66 -47.64 4.21
C GLN A 286 -45.13 -46.31 4.83
N ASN A 287 -46.21 -46.32 5.60
CA ASN A 287 -46.67 -45.14 6.32
C ASN A 287 -45.63 -44.64 7.34
N SER A 288 -44.97 -45.55 8.07
CA SER A 288 -43.91 -45.16 9.01
C SER A 288 -42.73 -44.47 8.31
N ARG A 289 -42.35 -44.94 7.11
CA ARG A 289 -41.30 -44.31 6.28
C ARG A 289 -41.73 -42.92 5.80
N LEU A 290 -42.95 -42.79 5.27
CA LEU A 290 -43.49 -41.51 4.81
C LEU A 290 -43.61 -40.48 5.94
N VAL A 291 -43.96 -40.90 7.16
CA VAL A 291 -44.00 -40.00 8.33
C VAL A 291 -42.60 -39.51 8.69
N ASN A 292 -41.60 -40.38 8.65
CA ASN A 292 -40.21 -40.00 8.92
C ASN A 292 -39.64 -39.07 7.84
N GLU A 293 -39.94 -39.33 6.56
CA GLU A 293 -39.58 -38.47 5.44
C GLU A 293 -40.25 -37.09 5.56
N ASN A 294 -41.55 -37.04 5.88
CA ASN A 294 -42.25 -35.78 6.12
C ASN A 294 -41.62 -34.98 7.27
N ARG A 295 -41.21 -35.65 8.35
CA ARG A 295 -40.54 -35.00 9.47
C ARG A 295 -39.19 -34.42 9.07
N SER A 296 -38.39 -35.19 8.31
CA SER A 296 -37.11 -34.73 7.76
C SER A 296 -37.30 -33.51 6.84
N LEU A 297 -38.31 -33.55 5.97
CA LEU A 297 -38.63 -32.44 5.07
C LEU A 297 -39.09 -31.18 5.85
N GLN A 298 -39.85 -31.34 6.94
CA GLN A 298 -40.20 -30.21 7.80
C GLN A 298 -38.96 -29.60 8.49
N GLU A 299 -38.02 -30.42 8.93
CA GLU A 299 -36.77 -29.97 9.53
C GLU A 299 -35.85 -29.25 8.52
N THR A 300 -35.81 -29.69 7.25
CA THR A 300 -35.05 -28.98 6.22
C THR A 300 -35.73 -27.67 5.80
N LEU A 301 -37.06 -27.66 5.70
CA LEU A 301 -37.84 -26.47 5.35
C LEU A 301 -37.67 -25.37 6.43
N THR A 302 -37.69 -25.73 7.71
CA THR A 302 -37.45 -24.79 8.82
C THR A 302 -36.02 -24.22 8.80
N LYS A 303 -35.01 -25.04 8.49
CA LYS A 303 -33.61 -24.56 8.33
C LYS A 303 -33.49 -23.58 7.17
N LEU A 304 -34.09 -23.88 6.02
CA LEU A 304 -34.09 -23.00 4.85
C LEU A 304 -34.82 -21.67 5.14
N GLN A 305 -35.94 -21.71 5.86
CA GLN A 305 -36.64 -20.50 6.28
C GLN A 305 -35.79 -19.60 7.18
N LEU A 306 -35.03 -20.18 8.12
CA LEU A 306 -34.09 -19.43 8.96
C LEU A 306 -32.97 -18.80 8.13
N GLN A 307 -32.35 -19.54 7.21
CA GLN A 307 -31.31 -19.02 6.33
C GLN A 307 -31.82 -17.86 5.45
N LEU A 308 -33.04 -17.96 4.92
CA LEU A 308 -33.67 -16.88 4.16
C LEU A 308 -33.90 -15.63 5.02
N GLN A 309 -34.33 -15.80 6.27
CA GLN A 309 -34.48 -14.68 7.20
C GLN A 309 -33.14 -14.00 7.51
N GLU A 310 -32.09 -14.78 7.75
CA GLU A 310 -30.74 -14.26 8.00
C GLU A 310 -30.18 -13.48 6.80
N LEU A 311 -30.31 -14.01 5.58
CA LEU A 311 -29.90 -13.32 4.35
C LEU A 311 -30.68 -12.03 4.14
N THR A 312 -32.00 -12.05 4.38
CA THR A 312 -32.85 -10.86 4.26
C THR A 312 -32.48 -9.80 5.29
N ALA A 313 -32.17 -10.21 6.53
CA ALA A 313 -31.70 -9.31 7.57
C ALA A 313 -30.32 -8.72 7.23
N GLY A 314 -29.39 -9.53 6.72
CA GLY A 314 -28.07 -9.09 6.25
C GLY A 314 -28.17 -8.06 5.12
N LEU A 315 -29.04 -8.29 4.14
CA LEU A 315 -29.27 -7.37 3.03
C LEU A 315 -29.87 -6.02 3.50
N ARG A 316 -30.78 -6.06 4.48
CA ARG A 316 -31.33 -4.86 5.12
C ARG A 316 -30.28 -4.08 5.91
N ALA A 317 -29.38 -4.77 6.62
CA ALA A 317 -28.28 -4.14 7.33
C ALA A 317 -27.27 -3.49 6.36
N GLN A 318 -26.95 -4.14 5.24
CA GLN A 318 -26.05 -3.59 4.21
C GLN A 318 -26.65 -2.36 3.51
N THR A 319 -27.95 -2.35 3.28
CA THR A 319 -28.64 -1.18 2.70
C THR A 319 -28.80 -0.03 3.69
N ALA A 320 -28.86 -0.30 4.99
CA ALA A 320 -28.92 0.71 6.05
C ALA A 320 -27.55 1.37 6.36
N ASN A 321 -26.44 0.63 6.23
CA ASN A 321 -25.11 1.09 6.70
C ASN A 321 -24.30 1.92 5.69
N GLY A 322 -24.84 2.25 4.53
CA GLY A 322 -24.13 3.07 3.55
C GLY A 322 -24.65 2.80 2.16
N SER A 323 -25.82 3.36 1.85
CA SER A 323 -26.35 3.33 0.48
C SER A 323 -25.28 3.87 -0.46
N MET A 324 -24.90 3.11 -1.48
CA MET A 324 -24.02 3.55 -2.58
C MET A 324 -24.42 4.93 -3.12
N PHE A 325 -25.70 5.30 -2.99
CA PHE A 325 -26.22 6.61 -3.33
C PHE A 325 -25.66 7.75 -2.46
N ALA A 326 -25.52 7.53 -1.15
CA ALA A 326 -24.92 8.49 -0.24
C ALA A 326 -23.43 8.71 -0.57
N ALA A 327 -22.68 7.63 -0.74
CA ALA A 327 -21.27 7.70 -1.18
C ALA A 327 -21.14 8.41 -2.55
N HIS A 328 -22.04 8.14 -3.49
CA HIS A 328 -22.04 8.80 -4.80
C HIS A 328 -22.41 10.29 -4.73
N ILE A 329 -23.31 10.71 -3.83
CA ILE A 329 -23.61 12.12 -3.58
C ILE A 329 -22.40 12.84 -3.00
N ASP A 330 -21.70 12.22 -2.05
CA ASP A 330 -20.52 12.81 -1.42
C ASP A 330 -19.38 12.95 -2.42
N LEU A 331 -19.12 11.93 -3.25
CA LEU A 331 -18.17 12.01 -4.35
C LEU A 331 -18.53 13.11 -5.37
N LYS A 332 -19.83 13.33 -5.65
CA LYS A 332 -20.27 14.44 -6.51
C LYS A 332 -19.98 15.81 -5.88
N ARG A 333 -20.18 15.97 -4.57
CA ARG A 333 -19.87 17.22 -3.87
C ARG A 333 -18.38 17.49 -3.86
N GLU A 334 -17.58 16.48 -3.56
CA GLU A 334 -16.11 16.56 -3.59
C GLU A 334 -15.60 16.93 -4.99
N ASN A 335 -16.14 16.32 -6.05
CA ASN A 335 -15.75 16.64 -7.42
C ASN A 335 -16.04 18.11 -7.78
N VAL A 336 -17.15 18.68 -7.30
CA VAL A 336 -17.47 20.11 -7.50
C VAL A 336 -16.48 21.01 -6.77
N GLN A 337 -16.10 20.66 -5.54
CA GLN A 337 -15.10 21.41 -4.77
C GLN A 337 -13.71 21.38 -5.44
N LEU A 338 -13.28 20.22 -5.93
CA LEU A 338 -12.01 20.08 -6.64
C LEU A 338 -11.99 20.91 -7.93
N ARG A 339 -13.10 20.95 -8.69
CA ARG A 339 -13.21 21.81 -9.87
C ARG A 339 -13.10 23.29 -9.54
N ALA A 340 -13.69 23.72 -8.42
CA ALA A 340 -13.58 25.11 -7.97
C ALA A 340 -12.12 25.46 -7.61
N GLN A 341 -11.44 24.60 -6.86
CA GLN A 341 -10.02 24.79 -6.50
C GLN A 341 -9.10 24.82 -7.73
N ILE A 342 -9.31 23.95 -8.71
CA ILE A 342 -8.56 23.97 -9.97
C ILE A 342 -8.76 25.31 -10.71
N GLU A 343 -9.97 25.84 -10.71
CA GLU A 343 -10.24 27.11 -11.39
C GLU A 343 -9.63 28.31 -10.65
N GLU A 344 -9.60 28.29 -9.32
CA GLU A 344 -8.85 29.25 -8.51
C GLU A 344 -7.34 29.19 -8.81
N LEU A 345 -6.76 27.99 -8.89
CA LEU A 345 -5.35 27.80 -9.25
C LEU A 345 -5.04 28.36 -10.65
N LYS A 346 -5.92 28.13 -11.63
CA LYS A 346 -5.77 28.73 -12.97
C LYS A 346 -5.85 30.25 -12.93
N GLN A 347 -6.76 30.82 -12.14
CA GLN A 347 -6.84 32.28 -11.97
C GLN A 347 -5.57 32.84 -11.33
N LEU A 348 -5.03 32.14 -10.33
CA LEU A 348 -3.77 32.49 -9.68
C LEU A 348 -2.62 32.47 -10.70
N GLN A 349 -2.52 31.39 -11.49
CA GLN A 349 -1.52 31.25 -12.54
C GLN A 349 -1.63 32.37 -13.58
N ARG A 350 -2.85 32.72 -14.03
CA ARG A 350 -3.07 33.86 -14.94
C ARG A 350 -2.62 35.19 -14.33
N ARG A 351 -2.89 35.42 -13.04
CA ARG A 351 -2.42 36.61 -12.32
C ARG A 351 -0.89 36.64 -12.25
N PHE A 352 -0.26 35.52 -11.90
CA PHE A 352 1.20 35.41 -11.87
C PHE A 352 1.83 35.69 -13.24
N LEU A 353 1.35 35.05 -14.31
CA LEU A 353 1.85 35.25 -15.67
C LEU A 353 1.63 36.70 -16.17
N THR A 354 0.49 37.31 -15.86
CA THR A 354 0.24 38.71 -16.23
C THR A 354 1.11 39.70 -15.43
N THR A 355 1.43 39.41 -14.17
CA THR A 355 2.40 40.21 -13.41
C THR A 355 3.86 40.00 -13.86
N ALA A 356 4.22 38.79 -14.30
CA ALA A 356 5.54 38.49 -14.82
C ALA A 356 5.80 39.19 -16.17
N ASN A 357 4.81 39.21 -17.07
CA ASN A 357 4.91 39.91 -18.36
C ASN A 357 4.99 41.44 -18.23
N LYS A 358 4.61 42.03 -17.09
CA LYS A 358 4.78 43.48 -16.83
C LYS A 358 6.16 43.83 -16.26
N LYS A 359 6.99 42.85 -15.90
CA LYS A 359 8.37 43.02 -15.41
C LYS A 359 9.40 42.49 -16.41
N THR A 360 9.20 42.69 -17.71
CA THR A 360 10.28 42.52 -18.69
C THR A 360 11.32 43.61 -18.49
N ILE A 361 12.38 43.26 -17.77
CA ILE A 361 13.63 44.01 -17.64
C ILE A 361 14.21 44.15 -19.05
N SER A 362 14.18 45.36 -19.62
CA SER A 362 14.91 45.68 -20.84
C SER A 362 16.40 45.72 -20.52
N PHE A 363 17.17 44.78 -21.06
CA PHE A 363 18.63 44.88 -21.04
C PHE A 363 19.09 45.79 -22.19
N PRO A 364 19.97 46.78 -21.95
CA PRO A 364 20.58 47.55 -23.03
C PRO A 364 21.49 46.62 -23.82
N ALA A 365 21.37 46.66 -25.15
CA ALA A 365 22.26 45.95 -26.05
C ALA A 365 23.70 46.46 -25.90
N LEU A 366 24.65 45.51 -25.77
CA LEU A 366 26.08 45.73 -25.97
C LEU A 366 26.44 45.27 -27.39
#